data_AF-A0A9E1ZST8-F1
#
_entry.id   AF-A0A9E1ZST8-F1
#
_cell.length_a   1.000
_cell.length_b   1.000
_cell.length_c   1.000
_cell.angle_alpha   90.00
_cell.angle_beta   90.00
_cell.angle_gamma   90.00
#
_symmetry.space_group_name_H-M   'P 1'
#
loop_
_entity.id
_entity.type
_entity.pdbx_description
1 polymer ?
#
loop_
_entity_poly.entity_id
_entity_poly.type
_entity_poly.pdbx_seq_one_letter_code
_entity_poly.pdbx_strand_id
1 'polypeptide(L)'
;MSPDIGNSTFRSLETSDSACLFHYLHENGDEKSRIHLRLDPDGHGTLIVNANQVMHLNPTAALMAYLLLEEKSEKEIIKTLRSAYSVTQEQILADLETLNFQLENLIRPDGACPVHDLELEMNMPFSARPSAPYRMDLALTYKCNNDCAHCYNARERTFPSLNVDEWKTILDKTWDLGIPHIVFTGGEPTLMDFLPELIAHAEKNGQITGLNTNARRLADKNYLDKLVSAGLDHVQITVESDDVEIHDAMVGAKAHKQTIQGLKNVLESPLYVMTNTTMLQDNVHTIPATLDFLAELGVPTIGLNALIYSGHGTTVGTGLPENELAPLLEMAQLKTQMRGQKLIWYTPTQYCNFDPMQLDLGIKGCTAALYNMCIEPDGAVLPCQSYYTPVGNLLHDSWDSIWNHKLSVQLRERQNLPEKCGDCDLLAECGGGCPLQFEENDFVKLDLLEIS
;
A
#
# COMPACT_ATOMS: atom_id res chain seq x y z
N MET A 1 -30.20 1.74 25.04
CA MET A 1 -29.95 3.00 25.76
C MET A 1 -28.53 3.41 25.42
N SER A 2 -28.37 4.15 24.32
CA SER A 2 -27.07 4.62 23.84
C SER A 2 -26.62 5.77 24.74
N PRO A 3 -25.36 5.78 25.23
CA PRO A 3 -24.89 6.91 26.01
C PRO A 3 -24.67 8.11 25.08
N ASP A 4 -24.98 9.29 25.60
CA ASP A 4 -24.87 10.60 24.95
C ASP A 4 -23.37 10.97 24.79
N ILE A 5 -22.72 10.40 23.76
CA ILE A 5 -21.25 10.35 23.61
C ILE A 5 -20.71 11.42 22.63
N GLY A 6 -21.55 11.90 21.70
CA GLY A 6 -21.11 12.59 20.48
C GLY A 6 -20.31 13.90 20.67
N ASN A 7 -20.60 14.69 21.71
CA ASN A 7 -19.92 15.98 21.92
C ASN A 7 -18.67 15.85 22.83
N SER A 8 -18.61 14.81 23.66
CA SER A 8 -17.47 14.58 24.56
C SER A 8 -16.33 13.83 23.85
N THR A 9 -16.66 12.91 22.95
CA THR A 9 -15.65 12.12 22.23
C THR A 9 -14.90 12.95 21.22
N PHE A 10 -15.57 13.78 20.41
CA PHE A 10 -14.87 14.63 19.45
C PHE A 10 -14.02 15.73 20.10
N ARG A 11 -14.47 16.32 21.20
CA ARG A 11 -13.62 17.23 22.00
C ARG A 11 -12.50 16.51 22.74
N SER A 12 -12.68 15.25 23.12
CA SER A 12 -11.59 14.44 23.67
C SER A 12 -10.58 14.02 22.59
N LEU A 13 -11.01 13.93 21.33
CA LEU A 13 -10.18 13.65 20.15
C LEU A 13 -9.27 14.85 19.82
N GLU A 14 -9.75 16.09 19.94
CA GLU A 14 -8.90 17.30 19.86
C GLU A 14 -7.83 17.39 20.97
N THR A 15 -7.98 16.62 22.04
CA THR A 15 -7.02 16.58 23.18
C THR A 15 -6.16 15.32 23.22
N SER A 16 -6.29 14.44 22.21
CA SER A 16 -5.50 13.21 22.10
C SER A 16 -4.20 13.49 21.34
N ASP A 17 -3.06 13.08 21.91
CA ASP A 17 -1.76 13.16 21.23
C ASP A 17 -1.62 12.12 20.09
N SER A 18 -2.58 11.20 19.94
CA SER A 18 -2.58 10.14 18.91
C SER A 18 -3.81 10.20 18.01
N ALA A 19 -3.62 9.82 16.74
CA ALA A 19 -4.71 9.64 15.80
C ALA A 19 -5.69 8.55 16.26
N CYS A 20 -6.96 8.69 15.89
CA CYS A 20 -8.00 7.72 16.20
C CYS A 20 -8.54 7.09 14.93
N LEU A 21 -8.66 5.77 14.92
CA LEU A 21 -9.12 5.00 13.77
C LEU A 21 -10.48 4.37 14.07
N PHE A 22 -11.47 4.70 13.23
CA PHE A 22 -12.80 4.14 13.26
C PHE A 22 -12.97 3.17 12.11
N HIS A 23 -13.64 2.05 12.37
CA HIS A 23 -13.92 1.01 11.39
C HIS A 23 -15.42 0.79 11.24
N TYR A 24 -15.89 0.78 9.99
CA TYR A 24 -17.27 0.55 9.64
C TYR A 24 -17.36 -0.50 8.53
N LEU A 25 -18.37 -1.36 8.64
CA LEU A 25 -18.73 -2.34 7.62
C LEU A 25 -20.04 -1.89 6.98
N HIS A 26 -20.01 -1.64 5.68
CA HIS A 26 -21.20 -1.33 4.90
C HIS A 26 -21.58 -2.54 4.05
N GLU A 27 -22.79 -3.07 4.23
CA GLU A 27 -23.31 -4.21 3.47
C GLU A 27 -24.44 -3.75 2.55
N ASN A 28 -24.32 -4.00 1.25
CA ASN A 28 -25.36 -3.74 0.25
C ASN A 28 -25.59 -5.01 -0.59
N GLY A 29 -26.61 -5.80 -0.22
CA GLY A 29 -26.87 -7.09 -0.86
C GLY A 29 -25.76 -8.10 -0.54
N ASP A 30 -25.12 -8.64 -1.59
CA ASP A 30 -24.02 -9.60 -1.46
C ASP A 30 -22.63 -8.92 -1.32
N GLU A 31 -22.57 -7.59 -1.38
CA GLU A 31 -21.32 -6.83 -1.39
C GLU A 31 -21.02 -6.18 -0.03
N LYS A 32 -19.75 -6.22 0.38
CA LYS A 32 -19.26 -5.62 1.63
C LYS A 32 -18.19 -4.59 1.32
N SER A 33 -18.35 -3.37 1.83
CA SER A 33 -17.34 -2.32 1.80
C SER A 33 -16.80 -2.08 3.20
N ARG A 34 -15.48 -2.16 3.37
CA ARG A 34 -14.79 -1.75 4.60
C ARG A 34 -14.44 -0.28 4.50
N ILE A 35 -14.85 0.48 5.51
CA ILE A 35 -14.60 1.91 5.59
C ILE A 35 -13.80 2.18 6.86
N HIS A 36 -12.71 2.90 6.72
CA HIS A 36 -11.87 3.34 7.83
C HIS A 36 -11.80 4.86 7.83
N LEU A 37 -12.16 5.48 8.94
CA LEU A 37 -11.97 6.92 9.14
C LEU A 37 -10.87 7.12 10.18
N ARG A 38 -9.72 7.62 9.75
CA ARG A 38 -8.66 8.08 10.64
C ARG A 38 -8.84 9.57 10.91
N LEU A 39 -8.92 9.96 12.16
CA LEU A 39 -8.88 11.36 12.60
C LEU A 39 -7.51 11.65 13.21
N ASP A 40 -6.79 12.60 12.62
CA ASP A 40 -5.49 13.06 13.09
C ASP A 40 -5.66 14.14 14.19
N PRO A 41 -4.65 14.34 15.09
CA PRO A 41 -4.76 15.26 16.22
C PRO A 41 -5.05 16.73 15.86
N ASP A 42 -4.74 17.14 14.63
CA ASP A 42 -5.02 18.48 14.11
C ASP A 42 -6.45 18.65 13.56
N GLY A 43 -7.27 17.60 13.68
CA GLY A 43 -8.67 17.55 13.26
C GLY A 43 -8.88 17.06 11.84
N HIS A 44 -7.83 16.92 11.01
CA HIS A 44 -7.99 16.38 9.66
C HIS A 44 -8.39 14.91 9.69
N GLY A 45 -9.12 14.49 8.66
CA GLY A 45 -9.57 13.12 8.50
C GLY A 45 -8.95 12.47 7.26
N THR A 46 -8.74 11.16 7.32
CA THR A 46 -8.48 10.33 6.15
C THR A 46 -9.48 9.20 6.15
N LEU A 47 -10.34 9.17 5.12
CA LEU A 47 -11.28 8.10 4.87
C LEU A 47 -10.68 7.12 3.88
N ILE A 48 -10.69 5.83 4.19
CA ILE A 48 -10.17 4.76 3.35
C ILE A 48 -11.29 3.76 3.12
N VAL A 49 -11.55 3.42 1.86
CA VAL A 49 -12.58 2.44 1.48
C VAL A 49 -11.89 1.29 0.75
N ASN A 50 -12.11 0.06 1.21
CA ASN A 50 -11.58 -1.18 0.63
C ASN A 50 -10.07 -1.20 0.36
N ALA A 51 -9.28 -0.40 1.11
CA ALA A 51 -7.84 -0.19 0.95
C ALA A 51 -7.37 0.28 -0.44
N ASN A 52 -8.29 0.64 -1.33
CA ASN A 52 -7.96 1.06 -2.70
C ASN A 52 -8.49 2.46 -3.05
N GLN A 53 -9.36 3.03 -2.20
CA GLN A 53 -9.81 4.41 -2.32
C GLN A 53 -9.50 5.19 -1.05
N VAL A 54 -8.98 6.41 -1.18
CA VAL A 54 -8.61 7.28 -0.06
C VAL A 54 -9.13 8.68 -0.33
N MET A 55 -9.79 9.27 0.66
CA MET A 55 -10.28 10.65 0.64
C MET A 55 -9.76 11.39 1.87
N HIS A 56 -9.05 12.50 1.66
CA HIS A 56 -8.64 13.37 2.75
C HIS A 56 -9.72 14.41 3.03
N LEU A 57 -9.96 14.65 4.31
CA LEU A 57 -11.03 15.48 4.82
C LEU A 57 -10.41 16.61 5.64
N ASN A 58 -10.82 17.84 5.34
CA ASN A 58 -10.56 18.95 6.25
C ASN A 58 -11.31 18.74 7.58
N PRO A 59 -11.01 19.50 8.65
CA PRO A 59 -11.58 19.23 9.97
C PRO A 59 -13.11 19.24 10.04
N THR A 60 -13.76 20.09 9.24
CA THR A 60 -15.24 20.13 9.17
C THR A 60 -15.78 18.88 8.48
N ALA A 61 -15.21 18.51 7.33
CA ALA A 61 -15.62 17.33 6.57
C ALA A 61 -15.32 16.03 7.32
N ALA A 62 -14.24 15.98 8.10
CA ALA A 62 -13.86 14.84 8.93
C ALA A 62 -14.91 14.59 10.05
N LEU A 63 -15.35 15.66 10.73
CA LEU A 63 -16.43 15.58 11.69
C LEU A 63 -17.76 15.18 11.04
N MET A 64 -18.09 15.76 9.89
CA MET A 64 -19.30 15.39 9.14
C MET A 64 -19.29 13.90 8.76
N ALA A 65 -18.19 13.40 8.19
CA ALA A 65 -18.04 12.00 7.83
C ALA A 65 -18.17 11.08 9.05
N TYR A 66 -17.54 11.42 10.16
CA TYR A 66 -17.69 10.69 11.42
C TYR A 66 -19.17 10.60 11.85
N LEU A 67 -19.88 11.73 11.87
CA LEU A 67 -21.27 11.76 12.31
C LEU A 67 -22.22 11.01 11.36
N LEU A 68 -21.95 11.04 10.05
CA LEU A 68 -22.70 10.29 9.04
C LEU A 68 -22.49 8.78 9.20
N LEU A 69 -21.24 8.33 9.36
CA LEU A 69 -20.89 6.92 9.56
C LEU A 69 -21.39 6.37 10.92
N GLU A 70 -21.53 7.24 11.91
CA GLU A 70 -22.15 6.95 13.21
C GLU A 70 -23.69 7.00 13.20
N GLU A 71 -24.29 7.14 12.01
CA GLU A 71 -25.74 7.19 11.75
C GLU A 71 -26.48 8.22 12.63
N LYS A 72 -25.86 9.37 12.92
CA LYS A 72 -26.51 10.43 13.71
C LYS A 72 -27.63 11.09 12.93
N SER A 73 -28.69 11.51 13.62
CA SER A 73 -29.78 12.23 12.96
C SER A 73 -29.33 13.61 12.49
N GLU A 74 -29.91 14.11 11.39
CA GLU A 74 -29.60 15.44 10.84
C GLU A 74 -29.64 16.55 11.91
N LYS A 75 -30.60 16.48 12.84
CA LYS A 75 -30.72 17.42 13.96
C LYS A 75 -29.51 17.38 14.91
N GLU A 76 -28.99 16.18 15.20
CA GLU A 76 -27.80 16.00 16.03
C GLU A 76 -26.55 16.47 15.29
N ILE A 77 -26.45 16.20 13.99
CA ILE A 77 -25.35 16.64 13.14
C ILE A 77 -25.28 18.17 13.13
N ILE A 78 -26.39 18.84 12.80
CA ILE A 78 -26.47 20.31 12.78
C ILE A 78 -26.12 20.90 14.14
N LYS A 79 -26.66 20.34 15.24
CA LYS A 79 -26.38 20.81 16.59
C LYS A 79 -24.89 20.72 16.93
N THR A 80 -24.25 19.61 16.57
CA THR A 80 -22.84 19.35 16.86
C THR A 80 -21.95 20.29 16.05
N LEU A 81 -22.17 20.38 14.73
CA LEU A 81 -21.40 21.25 13.84
C LEU A 81 -21.52 22.73 14.20
N ARG A 82 -22.71 23.22 14.56
CA ARG A 82 -22.89 24.60 15.04
C ARG A 82 -22.22 24.90 16.37
N SER A 83 -21.93 23.87 17.17
CA SER A 83 -21.23 24.01 18.45
C SER A 83 -19.71 23.97 18.31
N ALA A 84 -19.20 23.36 17.24
CA ALA A 84 -17.78 23.27 16.92
C ALA A 84 -17.32 24.41 16.00
N TYR A 85 -18.14 24.79 15.02
CA TYR A 85 -17.79 25.74 13.97
C TYR A 85 -18.80 26.88 13.86
N SER A 86 -18.33 28.06 13.47
CA SER A 86 -19.17 29.26 13.29
C SER A 86 -19.81 29.27 11.89
N VAL A 87 -20.79 28.40 11.67
CA VAL A 87 -21.47 28.19 10.38
C VAL A 87 -23.00 28.23 10.50
N THR A 88 -23.69 28.57 9.41
CA THR A 88 -25.16 28.58 9.36
C THR A 88 -25.71 27.17 9.11
N GLN A 89 -26.97 26.94 9.48
CA GLN A 89 -27.64 25.67 9.21
C GLN A 89 -27.76 25.39 7.70
N GLU A 90 -28.01 26.41 6.89
CA GLU A 90 -28.10 26.29 5.43
C GLU A 90 -26.77 25.81 4.83
N GLN A 91 -25.64 26.36 5.29
CA GLN A 91 -24.32 25.92 4.84
C GLN A 91 -24.05 24.46 5.25
N ILE A 92 -24.36 24.09 6.51
CA ILE A 92 -24.19 22.71 6.98
C ILE A 92 -24.96 21.72 6.11
N LEU A 93 -26.21 22.03 5.77
CA LEU A 93 -27.04 21.13 4.96
C LEU A 93 -26.49 20.97 3.55
N ALA A 94 -26.03 22.05 2.92
CA ALA A 94 -25.41 22.01 1.59
C ALA A 94 -24.08 21.21 1.60
N ASP A 95 -23.25 21.41 2.61
CA ASP A 95 -21.99 20.69 2.78
C ASP A 95 -22.23 19.19 3.05
N LEU A 96 -23.24 18.86 3.88
CA LEU A 96 -23.63 17.47 4.17
C LEU A 96 -24.16 16.76 2.92
N GLU A 97 -24.99 17.41 2.12
CA GLU A 97 -25.48 16.84 0.86
C GLU A 97 -24.32 16.54 -0.10
N THR A 98 -23.39 17.49 -0.23
CA THR A 98 -22.18 17.34 -1.07
C THR A 98 -21.32 16.18 -0.58
N LEU A 99 -21.04 16.12 0.72
CA LEU A 99 -20.20 15.07 1.30
C LEU A 99 -20.89 13.70 1.21
N ASN A 100 -22.18 13.61 1.52
CA ASN A 100 -22.90 12.33 1.46
C ASN A 100 -22.90 11.77 0.03
N PHE A 101 -23.08 12.62 -0.98
CA PHE A 101 -22.96 12.20 -2.38
C PHE A 101 -21.55 11.69 -2.72
N GLN A 102 -20.50 12.37 -2.24
CA GLN A 102 -19.12 11.92 -2.43
C GLN A 102 -18.85 10.58 -1.73
N LEU A 103 -19.31 10.43 -0.49
CA LEU A 103 -19.19 9.19 0.29
C LEU A 103 -19.90 8.02 -0.39
N GLU A 104 -21.15 8.21 -0.81
CA GLU A 104 -21.92 7.18 -1.52
C GLU A 104 -21.19 6.73 -2.79
N ASN A 105 -20.65 7.66 -3.59
CA ASN A 105 -19.89 7.31 -4.79
C ASN A 105 -18.58 6.58 -4.49
N LEU A 106 -17.92 6.90 -3.37
CA LEU A 106 -16.69 6.23 -2.93
C LEU A 106 -16.98 4.81 -2.39
N ILE A 107 -18.15 4.62 -1.76
CA ILE A 107 -18.55 3.34 -1.16
C ILE A 107 -19.17 2.39 -2.20
N ARG A 108 -19.66 2.92 -3.33
CA ARG A 108 -20.31 2.15 -4.40
C ARG A 108 -19.39 1.07 -4.99
N PRO A 109 -19.81 -0.22 -4.97
CA PRO A 109 -19.01 -1.31 -5.50
C PRO A 109 -19.09 -1.46 -7.04
N ASP A 110 -20.15 -0.91 -7.66
CA ASP A 110 -20.38 -0.98 -9.10
C ASP A 110 -19.68 0.18 -9.82
N GLY A 111 -18.58 -0.12 -10.51
CA GLY A 111 -17.91 0.77 -11.47
C GLY A 111 -18.77 1.10 -12.70
N ALA A 112 -19.97 1.65 -12.51
CA ALA A 112 -20.76 2.30 -13.54
C ALA A 112 -20.51 3.82 -13.50
N CYS A 113 -19.44 4.21 -14.19
CA CYS A 113 -19.03 5.57 -14.54
C CYS A 113 -20.21 6.47 -14.97
N PRO A 114 -20.35 7.66 -14.37
CA PRO A 114 -20.74 8.85 -15.10
C PRO A 114 -19.56 9.82 -15.01
N VAL A 115 -18.75 9.80 -16.08
CA VAL A 115 -17.51 10.56 -16.34
C VAL A 115 -16.23 9.80 -15.99
N HIS A 116 -15.32 9.76 -16.95
CA HIS A 116 -13.97 9.21 -16.90
C HIS A 116 -13.05 9.82 -15.82
N ASP A 117 -13.56 10.57 -14.84
CA ASP A 117 -12.77 11.43 -13.95
C ASP A 117 -13.08 11.17 -12.48
N LEU A 118 -12.74 10.00 -11.98
CA LEU A 118 -12.25 9.88 -10.61
C LEU A 118 -11.01 9.00 -10.63
N GLU A 119 -10.01 9.52 -11.33
CA GLU A 119 -8.64 9.52 -10.86
C GLU A 119 -8.64 9.48 -9.31
N LEU A 120 -8.44 8.29 -8.74
CA LEU A 120 -7.64 8.20 -7.53
C LEU A 120 -6.18 8.40 -7.96
N GLU A 121 -5.93 9.57 -8.56
CA GLU A 121 -4.66 10.22 -8.40
C GLU A 121 -4.47 10.27 -6.89
N MET A 122 -3.39 9.64 -6.42
CA MET A 122 -2.79 10.13 -5.20
C MET A 122 -2.52 11.61 -5.49
N ASN A 123 -3.44 12.50 -5.09
CA ASN A 123 -3.31 13.94 -5.21
C ASN A 123 -2.18 14.40 -4.29
N MET A 124 -0.94 14.03 -4.65
CA MET A 124 0.21 14.79 -4.23
C MET A 124 0.12 16.16 -4.92
N PRO A 125 0.44 17.25 -4.22
CA PRO A 125 1.03 17.26 -2.89
C PRO A 125 -0.04 17.50 -1.83
N PHE A 126 -0.28 16.50 -0.97
CA PHE A 126 -1.11 16.73 0.21
C PHE A 126 -0.46 17.79 1.10
N SER A 127 -1.28 18.73 1.58
CA SER A 127 -0.88 19.81 2.47
C SER A 127 -0.64 19.36 3.93
N ALA A 128 -0.84 18.07 4.25
CA ALA A 128 -0.77 17.53 5.61
C ALA A 128 0.12 16.28 5.72
N ARG A 129 0.97 16.25 6.76
CA ARG A 129 1.86 15.13 7.10
C ARG A 129 1.08 14.11 7.93
N PRO A 130 0.98 12.83 7.51
CA PRO A 130 0.28 11.84 8.29
C PRO A 130 0.99 11.58 9.64
N SER A 131 0.22 11.21 10.65
CA SER A 131 0.71 10.81 11.99
C SER A 131 1.33 9.41 12.00
N ALA A 132 0.89 8.55 11.08
CA ALA A 132 1.37 7.19 10.85
C ALA A 132 1.14 6.78 9.37
N PRO A 133 1.85 5.77 8.84
CA PRO A 133 1.61 5.31 7.47
C PRO A 133 0.20 4.73 7.34
N TYR A 134 -0.35 4.71 6.12
CA TYR A 134 -1.64 4.07 5.86
C TYR A 134 -1.53 2.55 5.74
N ARG A 135 -0.34 2.06 5.37
CA ARG A 135 -0.04 0.64 5.18
C ARG A 135 1.21 0.24 5.95
N MET A 136 1.20 -0.96 6.55
CA MET A 136 2.40 -1.60 7.07
C MET A 136 2.62 -2.94 6.36
N ASP A 137 3.82 -3.11 5.82
CA ASP A 137 4.25 -4.35 5.18
C ASP A 137 4.92 -5.24 6.25
N LEU A 138 4.44 -6.45 6.47
CA LEU A 138 4.99 -7.38 7.48
C LEU A 138 5.77 -8.49 6.78
N ALA A 139 7.10 -8.38 6.79
CA ALA A 139 7.98 -9.45 6.33
C ALA A 139 8.01 -10.56 7.39
N LEU A 140 7.14 -11.57 7.25
CA LEU A 140 7.01 -12.61 8.27
C LEU A 140 8.24 -13.51 8.37
N THR A 141 8.93 -13.70 7.25
CA THR A 141 10.12 -14.55 7.13
C THR A 141 10.88 -14.18 5.87
N TYR A 142 12.20 -14.42 5.84
CA TYR A 142 12.98 -14.37 4.60
C TYR A 142 13.20 -15.75 3.97
N LYS A 143 12.62 -16.81 4.56
CA LYS A 143 12.52 -18.10 3.86
C LYS A 143 11.67 -17.94 2.62
N CYS A 144 12.13 -18.53 1.52
CA CYS A 144 11.39 -18.57 0.27
C CYS A 144 11.62 -19.92 -0.40
N ASN A 145 10.64 -20.37 -1.19
CA ASN A 145 10.72 -21.57 -2.03
C ASN A 145 11.14 -21.25 -3.48
N ASN A 146 11.27 -19.97 -3.85
CA ASN A 146 11.94 -19.47 -5.06
C ASN A 146 13.37 -18.99 -4.73
N ASP A 147 14.17 -18.66 -5.74
CA ASP A 147 15.53 -18.08 -5.63
C ASP A 147 15.80 -17.07 -6.76
N CYS A 148 14.97 -16.02 -6.80
CA CYS A 148 14.99 -15.05 -7.89
C CYS A 148 16.31 -14.28 -7.94
N ALA A 149 16.90 -14.18 -9.13
CA ALA A 149 18.16 -13.46 -9.33
C ALA A 149 18.02 -11.94 -9.11
N HIS A 150 16.82 -11.40 -9.30
CA HIS A 150 16.47 -9.98 -9.13
C HIS A 150 15.83 -9.65 -7.78
N CYS A 151 15.86 -10.58 -6.82
CA CYS A 151 15.16 -10.38 -5.56
C CYS A 151 15.72 -9.16 -4.81
N TYR A 152 14.83 -8.23 -4.43
CA TYR A 152 15.23 -7.10 -3.60
C TYR A 152 15.55 -7.51 -2.16
N ASN A 153 15.15 -8.71 -1.72
CA ASN A 153 15.44 -9.16 -0.37
C ASN A 153 16.94 -9.32 -0.13
N ALA A 154 17.50 -8.52 0.78
CA ALA A 154 18.93 -8.54 1.10
C ALA A 154 19.29 -9.44 2.32
N ARG A 155 18.29 -9.88 3.08
CA ARG A 155 18.50 -10.68 4.29
C ARG A 155 18.66 -12.16 3.98
N GLU A 156 19.42 -12.85 4.83
CA GLU A 156 19.60 -14.29 4.73
C GLU A 156 18.28 -15.05 4.99
N ARG A 157 18.09 -16.19 4.33
CA ARG A 157 16.89 -17.03 4.53
C ARG A 157 16.79 -17.63 5.94
N THR A 158 17.89 -17.63 6.69
CA THR A 158 18.01 -18.10 8.07
C THR A 158 17.69 -17.03 9.11
N PHE A 159 17.38 -15.81 8.68
CA PHE A 159 17.04 -14.71 9.58
C PHE A 159 15.91 -15.12 10.55
N PRO A 160 16.10 -14.88 11.86
CA PRO A 160 15.14 -15.32 12.88
C PRO A 160 13.79 -14.63 12.69
N SER A 161 12.71 -15.37 12.92
CA SER A 161 11.34 -14.85 12.82
C SER A 161 10.67 -14.89 14.18
N LEU A 162 9.97 -13.82 14.52
CA LEU A 162 9.10 -13.69 15.68
C LEU A 162 8.07 -14.82 15.71
N ASN A 163 7.67 -15.18 16.91
CA ASN A 163 6.59 -16.14 17.09
C ASN A 163 5.22 -15.50 16.82
N VAL A 164 4.18 -16.33 16.77
CA VAL A 164 2.82 -15.88 16.42
C VAL A 164 2.25 -14.83 17.38
N ASP A 165 2.55 -14.90 18.69
CA ASP A 165 2.01 -13.97 19.68
C ASP A 165 2.72 -12.61 19.63
N GLU A 166 4.02 -12.61 19.29
CA GLU A 166 4.76 -11.38 19.00
C GLU A 166 4.23 -10.69 17.74
N TRP A 167 3.88 -11.44 16.69
CA TRP A 167 3.23 -10.87 15.51
C TRP A 167 1.83 -10.32 15.79
N LYS A 168 1.02 -10.98 16.61
CA LYS A 168 -0.27 -10.43 17.07
C LYS A 168 -0.07 -9.12 17.83
N THR A 169 0.95 -9.04 18.68
CA THR A 169 1.31 -7.81 19.38
C THR A 169 1.66 -6.69 18.39
N ILE A 170 2.38 -7.00 17.32
CA ILE A 170 2.66 -6.05 16.24
C ILE A 170 1.36 -5.59 15.55
N LEU A 171 0.44 -6.51 15.23
CA LEU A 171 -0.86 -6.17 14.64
C LEU A 171 -1.66 -5.21 15.53
N ASP A 172 -1.74 -5.50 16.83
CA ASP A 172 -2.42 -4.64 17.81
C ASP A 172 -1.77 -3.25 17.88
N LYS A 173 -0.44 -3.18 17.97
CA LYS A 173 0.28 -1.90 17.96
C LYS A 173 0.03 -1.11 16.68
N THR A 174 0.08 -1.75 15.51
CA THR A 174 -0.18 -1.06 14.24
C THR A 174 -1.61 -0.52 14.15
N TRP A 175 -2.58 -1.27 14.68
CA TRP A 175 -3.97 -0.82 14.75
C TRP A 175 -4.14 0.38 15.68
N ASP A 176 -3.55 0.33 16.88
CA ASP A 176 -3.58 1.42 17.86
C ASP A 176 -2.92 2.71 17.33
N LEU A 177 -1.95 2.57 16.41
CA LEU A 177 -1.32 3.70 15.71
C LEU A 177 -2.18 4.28 14.58
N GLY A 178 -3.34 3.69 14.29
CA GLY A 178 -4.22 4.10 13.21
C GLY A 178 -3.74 3.67 11.83
N ILE A 179 -3.09 2.50 11.73
CA ILE A 179 -2.66 1.88 10.47
C ILE A 179 -3.69 0.81 10.06
N PRO A 180 -4.58 1.11 9.10
CA PRO A 180 -5.69 0.23 8.75
C PRO A 180 -5.31 -0.92 7.81
N HIS A 181 -4.21 -0.82 7.07
CA HIS A 181 -3.85 -1.78 6.02
C HIS A 181 -2.56 -2.52 6.35
N ILE A 182 -2.63 -3.85 6.36
CA ILE A 182 -1.51 -4.76 6.56
C ILE A 182 -1.27 -5.57 5.29
N VAL A 183 -0.01 -5.68 4.84
CA VAL A 183 0.37 -6.59 3.76
C VAL A 183 1.38 -7.60 4.28
N PHE A 184 1.02 -8.88 4.26
CA PHE A 184 1.94 -9.97 4.57
C PHE A 184 2.87 -10.23 3.39
N THR A 185 4.18 -10.21 3.65
CA THR A 185 5.25 -10.26 2.63
C THR A 185 6.52 -10.93 3.21
N GLY A 186 7.69 -10.64 2.64
CA GLY A 186 9.01 -11.07 3.07
C GLY A 186 9.70 -11.85 1.95
N GLY A 187 10.18 -13.04 2.27
CA GLY A 187 10.49 -14.08 1.30
C GLY A 187 9.20 -14.64 0.72
N GLU A 188 8.66 -15.69 1.33
CA GLU A 188 7.33 -16.20 1.00
C GLU A 188 6.48 -16.38 2.27
N PRO A 189 5.53 -15.46 2.55
CA PRO A 189 4.74 -15.48 3.78
C PRO A 189 3.88 -16.74 3.88
N THR A 190 3.47 -17.34 2.76
CA THR A 190 2.69 -18.57 2.80
C THR A 190 3.49 -19.76 3.34
N LEU A 191 4.81 -19.68 3.56
CA LEU A 191 5.56 -20.72 4.26
C LEU A 191 5.34 -20.72 5.78
N MET A 192 4.71 -19.68 6.33
CA MET A 192 4.41 -19.58 7.76
C MET A 192 3.08 -20.25 8.08
N ASP A 193 3.10 -21.34 8.85
CA ASP A 193 1.89 -22.11 9.16
C ASP A 193 0.85 -21.33 9.99
N PHE A 194 1.29 -20.29 10.69
CA PHE A 194 0.42 -19.39 11.46
C PHE A 194 -0.15 -18.21 10.65
N LEU A 195 0.14 -18.10 9.34
CA LEU A 195 -0.39 -17.01 8.52
C LEU A 195 -1.93 -16.86 8.59
N PRO A 196 -2.74 -17.95 8.51
CA PRO A 196 -4.20 -17.83 8.68
C PRO A 196 -4.61 -17.26 10.04
N GLU A 197 -3.84 -17.55 11.10
CA GLU A 197 -4.12 -17.03 12.45
C GLU A 197 -3.84 -15.53 12.55
N LEU A 198 -2.79 -15.04 11.88
CA LEU A 198 -2.50 -13.60 11.81
C LEU A 198 -3.52 -12.83 10.99
N ILE A 199 -3.98 -13.40 9.86
CA ILE A 199 -5.05 -12.80 9.06
C ILE A 199 -6.32 -12.68 9.91
N ALA A 200 -6.72 -13.75 10.61
CA ALA A 200 -7.91 -13.72 11.47
C ALA A 200 -7.78 -12.73 12.64
N HIS A 201 -6.57 -12.53 13.17
CA HIS A 201 -6.32 -11.54 14.22
C HIS A 201 -6.41 -10.10 13.70
N ALA A 202 -5.77 -9.82 12.55
CA ALA A 202 -5.88 -8.53 11.88
C ALA A 202 -7.33 -8.20 11.50
N GLU A 203 -8.06 -9.19 10.97
CA GLU A 203 -9.48 -9.08 10.65
C GLU A 203 -10.31 -8.71 11.88
N LYS A 204 -10.05 -9.34 13.03
CA LYS A 204 -10.72 -9.03 14.29
C LYS A 204 -10.43 -7.60 14.77
N ASN A 205 -9.24 -7.07 14.51
CA ASN A 205 -8.92 -5.68 14.80
C ASN A 205 -9.68 -4.72 13.87
N GLY A 206 -10.11 -5.21 12.70
CA GLY A 206 -10.73 -4.42 11.64
C GLY A 206 -9.73 -4.01 10.56
N GLN A 207 -8.50 -4.53 10.57
CA GLN A 207 -7.49 -4.24 9.55
C GLN A 207 -7.82 -4.90 8.23
N ILE A 208 -7.52 -4.20 7.13
CA ILE A 208 -7.55 -4.77 5.79
C ILE A 208 -6.26 -5.53 5.58
N THR A 209 -6.35 -6.76 5.08
CA THR A 209 -5.20 -7.64 4.89
C THR A 209 -4.94 -7.95 3.43
N GLY A 210 -3.68 -7.79 3.05
CA GLY A 210 -3.14 -8.14 1.74
C GLY A 210 -2.08 -9.22 1.84
N LEU A 211 -1.90 -9.97 0.76
CA LEU A 211 -0.84 -10.98 0.64
C LEU A 211 -0.02 -10.76 -0.63
N ASN A 212 1.29 -10.54 -0.48
CA ASN A 212 2.24 -10.61 -1.58
C ASN A 212 2.84 -12.01 -1.60
N THR A 213 2.71 -12.73 -2.72
CA THR A 213 3.09 -14.15 -2.78
C THR A 213 3.48 -14.60 -4.19
N ASN A 214 4.31 -15.63 -4.27
CA ASN A 214 4.53 -16.38 -5.51
C ASN A 214 3.40 -17.38 -5.83
N ALA A 215 2.35 -17.43 -5.00
CA ALA A 215 1.14 -18.24 -5.14
C ALA A 215 1.33 -19.76 -5.22
N ARG A 216 2.55 -20.29 -5.06
CA ARG A 216 2.80 -21.73 -5.23
C ARG A 216 2.05 -22.57 -4.19
N ARG A 217 1.95 -22.11 -2.94
CA ARG A 217 1.16 -22.78 -1.88
C ARG A 217 -0.34 -22.64 -2.12
N LEU A 218 -0.77 -21.60 -2.86
CA LEU A 218 -2.19 -21.36 -3.19
C LEU A 218 -2.72 -22.33 -4.26
N ALA A 219 -1.85 -23.10 -4.91
CA ALA A 219 -2.26 -24.23 -5.74
C ALA A 219 -2.99 -25.31 -4.92
N ASP A 220 -2.74 -25.41 -3.61
CA ASP A 220 -3.58 -26.17 -2.68
C ASP A 220 -4.81 -25.35 -2.31
N LYS A 221 -5.95 -25.69 -2.93
CA LYS A 221 -7.22 -24.99 -2.70
C LYS A 221 -7.65 -25.01 -1.23
N ASN A 222 -7.36 -26.07 -0.47
CA ASN A 222 -7.74 -26.12 0.95
C ASN A 222 -6.96 -25.09 1.77
N TYR A 223 -5.71 -24.80 1.39
CA TYR A 223 -4.93 -23.76 2.03
C TYR A 223 -5.46 -22.37 1.69
N LEU A 224 -5.77 -22.12 0.41
CA LEU A 224 -6.42 -20.87 -0.01
C LEU A 224 -7.74 -20.63 0.73
N ASP A 225 -8.61 -21.64 0.80
CA ASP A 225 -9.92 -21.54 1.46
C ASP A 225 -9.78 -21.18 2.95
N LYS A 226 -8.68 -21.59 3.61
CA LYS A 226 -8.36 -21.17 4.99
C LYS A 226 -8.01 -19.68 5.07
N LEU A 227 -7.25 -19.15 4.11
CA LEU A 227 -6.90 -17.72 4.08
C LEU A 227 -8.13 -16.86 3.82
N VAL A 228 -8.98 -17.27 2.87
CA VAL A 228 -10.26 -16.59 2.58
C VAL A 228 -11.16 -16.61 3.82
N SER A 229 -11.32 -17.78 4.46
CA SER A 229 -12.14 -17.91 5.68
C SER A 229 -11.58 -17.14 6.88
N ALA A 230 -10.27 -16.88 6.90
CA ALA A 230 -9.63 -16.07 7.92
C ALA A 230 -9.89 -14.57 7.75
N GLY A 231 -10.38 -14.13 6.58
CA GLY A 231 -10.66 -12.72 6.30
C GLY A 231 -9.63 -12.03 5.41
N LEU A 232 -8.86 -12.77 4.60
CA LEU A 232 -7.96 -12.15 3.63
C LEU A 232 -8.76 -11.32 2.62
N ASP A 233 -8.36 -10.07 2.33
CA ASP A 233 -9.11 -9.19 1.43
C ASP A 233 -8.56 -9.20 0.00
N HIS A 234 -7.23 -9.22 -0.16
CA HIS A 234 -6.60 -9.16 -1.49
C HIS A 234 -5.26 -9.89 -1.58
N VAL A 235 -4.90 -10.24 -2.82
CA VAL A 235 -3.63 -10.91 -3.14
C VAL A 235 -2.97 -10.25 -4.33
N GLN A 236 -1.67 -9.99 -4.20
CA GLN A 236 -0.78 -9.70 -5.31
C GLN A 236 0.09 -10.93 -5.63
N ILE A 237 -0.04 -11.45 -6.85
CA ILE A 237 0.69 -12.63 -7.31
C ILE A 237 1.79 -12.23 -8.29
N THR A 238 3.04 -12.57 -7.99
CA THR A 238 4.12 -12.35 -8.94
C THR A 238 4.08 -13.36 -10.08
N VAL A 239 3.94 -12.87 -11.32
CA VAL A 239 3.99 -13.67 -12.54
C VAL A 239 5.00 -13.03 -13.49
N GLU A 240 6.16 -13.65 -13.68
CA GLU A 240 7.25 -13.04 -14.45
C GLU A 240 7.14 -13.23 -15.97
N SER A 241 6.45 -14.28 -16.42
CA SER A 241 6.18 -14.58 -17.83
C SER A 241 5.06 -15.61 -17.97
N ASP A 242 4.41 -15.65 -19.13
CA ASP A 242 3.57 -16.76 -19.59
C ASP A 242 4.40 -17.96 -20.07
N ASP A 243 5.65 -17.71 -20.47
CA ASP A 243 6.59 -18.75 -20.86
C ASP A 243 7.15 -19.44 -19.61
N VAL A 244 7.01 -20.77 -19.57
CA VAL A 244 7.44 -21.61 -18.44
C VAL A 244 8.93 -21.48 -18.18
N GLU A 245 9.76 -21.50 -19.23
CA GLU A 245 11.21 -21.50 -19.10
C GLU A 245 11.71 -20.12 -18.65
N ILE A 246 11.13 -19.03 -19.19
CA ILE A 246 11.47 -17.66 -18.75
C ILE A 246 11.06 -17.45 -17.29
N HIS A 247 9.82 -17.80 -16.93
CA HIS A 247 9.34 -17.65 -15.55
C HIS A 247 10.20 -18.45 -14.57
N ASP A 248 10.42 -19.74 -14.84
CA ASP A 248 11.16 -20.63 -13.95
C ASP A 248 12.63 -20.21 -13.81
N ALA A 249 13.25 -19.69 -14.89
CA ALA A 249 14.60 -19.15 -14.85
C ALA A 249 14.69 -17.89 -13.99
N MET A 250 13.79 -16.92 -14.19
CA MET A 250 13.78 -15.66 -13.42
C MET A 250 13.57 -15.89 -11.92
N VAL A 251 12.73 -16.86 -11.55
CA VAL A 251 12.44 -17.16 -10.14
C VAL A 251 13.34 -18.24 -9.54
N GLY A 252 14.30 -18.78 -10.31
CA GLY A 252 15.27 -19.77 -9.85
C GLY A 252 14.66 -21.09 -9.39
N ALA A 253 13.46 -21.45 -9.86
CA ALA A 253 12.74 -22.64 -9.43
C ALA A 253 11.71 -23.09 -10.47
N LYS A 254 11.39 -24.39 -10.49
CA LYS A 254 10.25 -24.93 -11.26
C LYS A 254 8.92 -24.53 -10.62
N ALA A 255 8.47 -23.31 -10.88
CA ALA A 255 7.42 -22.63 -10.13
C ALA A 255 6.19 -22.34 -10.98
N HIS A 256 6.35 -22.03 -12.27
CA HIS A 256 5.31 -21.50 -13.15
C HIS A 256 4.00 -22.29 -13.05
N LYS A 257 4.08 -23.62 -13.16
CA LYS A 257 2.88 -24.48 -13.07
C LYS A 257 2.11 -24.30 -11.76
N GLN A 258 2.82 -24.20 -10.64
CA GLN A 258 2.20 -24.01 -9.32
C GLN A 258 1.69 -22.57 -9.17
N THR A 259 2.47 -21.58 -9.60
CA THR A 259 2.09 -20.16 -9.59
C THR A 259 0.80 -19.92 -10.37
N ILE A 260 0.71 -20.40 -11.61
CA ILE A 260 -0.47 -20.25 -12.46
C ILE A 260 -1.68 -21.03 -11.91
N GLN A 261 -1.47 -22.22 -11.34
CA GLN A 261 -2.56 -22.94 -10.69
C GLN A 261 -3.08 -22.18 -9.45
N GLY A 262 -2.17 -21.60 -8.66
CA GLY A 262 -2.53 -20.75 -7.52
C GLY A 262 -3.29 -19.50 -7.96
N LEU A 263 -2.85 -18.82 -9.02
CA LEU A 263 -3.56 -17.69 -9.61
C LEU A 263 -4.99 -18.07 -10.05
N LYS A 264 -5.15 -19.19 -10.76
CA LYS A 264 -6.49 -19.68 -11.16
C LYS A 264 -7.40 -19.93 -9.96
N ASN A 265 -6.89 -20.59 -8.92
CA ASN A 265 -7.66 -20.82 -7.69
C ASN A 265 -8.08 -19.49 -7.02
N VAL A 266 -7.21 -18.48 -7.01
CA VAL A 266 -7.48 -17.16 -6.43
C VAL A 266 -8.50 -16.38 -7.27
N LEU A 267 -8.47 -16.47 -8.60
CA LEU A 267 -9.47 -15.88 -9.48
C LEU A 267 -10.88 -16.49 -9.30
N GLU A 268 -10.96 -17.73 -8.83
CA GLU A 268 -12.23 -18.40 -8.46
C GLU A 268 -12.70 -18.07 -7.03
N SER A 269 -11.98 -17.21 -6.31
CA SER A 269 -12.26 -16.81 -4.94
C SER A 269 -12.83 -15.38 -4.87
N PRO A 270 -13.39 -14.94 -3.73
CA PRO A 270 -13.91 -13.58 -3.58
C PRO A 270 -12.80 -12.51 -3.37
N LEU A 271 -11.53 -12.91 -3.37
CA LEU A 271 -10.41 -12.00 -3.11
C LEU A 271 -10.25 -10.98 -4.24
N TYR A 272 -9.87 -9.75 -3.90
CA TYR A 272 -9.38 -8.82 -4.92
C TYR A 272 -8.02 -9.32 -5.44
N VAL A 273 -7.94 -9.55 -6.75
CA VAL A 273 -6.78 -10.18 -7.38
C VAL A 273 -6.02 -9.18 -8.22
N MET A 274 -4.70 -9.18 -8.04
CA MET A 274 -3.77 -8.45 -8.89
C MET A 274 -2.56 -9.31 -9.16
N THR A 275 -2.00 -9.20 -10.37
CA THR A 275 -0.67 -9.74 -10.65
C THR A 275 0.37 -8.63 -10.64
N ASN A 276 1.63 -9.00 -10.47
CA ASN A 276 2.75 -8.08 -10.67
C ASN A 276 3.86 -8.77 -11.48
N THR A 277 4.40 -8.07 -12.47
CA THR A 277 5.50 -8.55 -13.33
C THR A 277 6.68 -7.58 -13.26
N THR A 278 7.86 -8.09 -12.91
CA THR A 278 9.09 -7.30 -12.93
C THR A 278 9.64 -7.30 -14.35
N MET A 279 9.73 -6.14 -14.98
CA MET A 279 10.28 -6.00 -16.33
C MET A 279 11.80 -5.94 -16.28
N LEU A 280 12.45 -6.94 -16.86
CA LEU A 280 13.90 -7.07 -17.00
C LEU A 280 14.27 -7.40 -18.45
N GLN A 281 15.55 -7.31 -18.78
CA GLN A 281 16.06 -7.72 -20.09
C GLN A 281 15.69 -9.18 -20.44
N ASP A 282 15.55 -10.03 -19.42
CA ASP A 282 15.19 -11.45 -19.56
C ASP A 282 13.79 -11.68 -20.13
N ASN A 283 12.80 -10.84 -19.80
CA ASN A 283 11.39 -11.05 -20.16
C ASN A 283 10.76 -9.90 -20.97
N VAL A 284 11.44 -8.76 -21.13
CA VAL A 284 10.87 -7.56 -21.78
C VAL A 284 10.26 -7.86 -23.15
N HIS A 285 10.85 -8.79 -23.90
CA HIS A 285 10.41 -9.20 -25.22
C HIS A 285 9.14 -10.08 -25.21
N THR A 286 8.77 -10.68 -24.07
CA THR A 286 7.55 -11.48 -23.91
C THR A 286 6.43 -10.77 -23.17
N ILE A 287 6.66 -9.58 -22.59
CA ILE A 287 5.62 -8.80 -21.89
C ILE A 287 4.31 -8.69 -22.68
N PRO A 288 4.30 -8.40 -24.01
CA PRO A 288 3.07 -8.38 -24.78
C PRO A 288 2.25 -9.70 -24.69
N ALA A 289 2.92 -10.85 -24.76
CA ALA A 289 2.29 -12.17 -24.69
C ALA A 289 1.84 -12.48 -23.26
N THR A 290 2.64 -12.11 -22.26
CA THR A 290 2.31 -12.27 -20.85
C THR A 290 1.06 -11.47 -20.48
N LEU A 291 0.91 -10.25 -20.98
CA LEU A 291 -0.31 -9.44 -20.77
C LEU A 291 -1.54 -10.08 -21.42
N ASP A 292 -1.43 -10.58 -22.66
CA ASP A 292 -2.53 -11.28 -23.33
C ASP A 292 -2.92 -12.56 -22.56
N PHE A 293 -1.94 -13.34 -22.09
CA PHE A 293 -2.17 -14.54 -21.30
C PHE A 293 -2.89 -14.24 -19.98
N LEU A 294 -2.46 -13.21 -19.24
CA LEU A 294 -3.11 -12.79 -18.00
C LEU A 294 -4.55 -12.30 -18.25
N ALA A 295 -4.79 -11.61 -19.37
CA ALA A 295 -6.13 -11.24 -19.80
C ALA A 295 -7.01 -12.44 -20.12
N GLU A 296 -6.47 -13.45 -20.83
CA GLU A 296 -7.18 -14.70 -21.14
C GLU A 296 -7.54 -15.51 -19.89
N LEU A 297 -6.72 -15.43 -18.84
CA LEU A 297 -7.02 -16.01 -17.54
C LEU A 297 -8.11 -15.24 -16.76
N GLY A 298 -8.42 -14.00 -17.16
CA GLY A 298 -9.41 -13.15 -16.48
C GLY A 298 -8.84 -12.32 -15.34
N VAL A 299 -7.54 -12.02 -15.32
CA VAL A 299 -6.94 -11.15 -14.30
C VAL A 299 -7.48 -9.71 -14.46
N PRO A 300 -8.09 -9.10 -13.42
CA PRO A 300 -8.70 -7.78 -13.56
C PRO A 300 -7.68 -6.63 -13.50
N THR A 301 -6.61 -6.80 -12.70
CA THR A 301 -5.60 -5.75 -12.45
C THR A 301 -4.21 -6.31 -12.67
N ILE A 302 -3.41 -5.63 -13.50
CA ILE A 302 -2.03 -5.96 -13.79
C ILE A 302 -1.12 -4.86 -13.25
N GLY A 303 -0.18 -5.26 -12.40
CA GLY A 303 0.94 -4.46 -11.94
C GLY A 303 2.18 -4.69 -12.77
N LEU A 304 2.91 -3.62 -13.08
CA LEU A 304 4.26 -3.67 -13.64
C LEU A 304 5.22 -2.86 -12.77
N ASN A 305 6.47 -3.32 -12.67
CA ASN A 305 7.57 -2.58 -12.05
C ASN A 305 8.88 -2.80 -12.80
N ALA A 306 9.79 -1.84 -12.71
CA ALA A 306 11.19 -2.04 -13.06
C ALA A 306 11.97 -2.64 -11.87
N LEU A 307 13.24 -2.96 -12.13
CA LEU A 307 14.16 -3.50 -11.13
C LEU A 307 14.30 -2.58 -9.92
N ILE A 308 14.17 -3.15 -8.72
CA ILE A 308 14.57 -2.50 -7.48
C ILE A 308 16.03 -2.83 -7.21
N TYR A 309 16.88 -1.81 -7.13
CA TYR A 309 18.32 -1.95 -6.86
C TYR A 309 18.58 -2.14 -5.37
N SER A 310 18.21 -3.31 -4.85
CA SER A 310 18.48 -3.78 -3.48
C SER A 310 18.70 -5.29 -3.49
N GLY A 311 19.31 -5.85 -2.45
CA GLY A 311 19.60 -7.29 -2.39
C GLY A 311 20.36 -7.77 -3.63
N HIS A 312 19.91 -8.88 -4.22
CA HIS A 312 20.50 -9.40 -5.47
C HIS A 312 20.29 -8.47 -6.68
N GLY A 313 19.23 -7.64 -6.66
CA GLY A 313 18.94 -6.65 -7.70
C GLY A 313 20.07 -5.62 -7.92
N THR A 314 20.94 -5.40 -6.94
CA THR A 314 22.14 -4.54 -7.12
C THR A 314 23.18 -5.12 -8.08
N THR A 315 23.21 -6.45 -8.25
CA THR A 315 24.27 -7.15 -9.00
C THR A 315 23.76 -7.96 -10.20
N VAL A 316 22.44 -8.11 -10.35
CA VAL A 316 21.84 -8.94 -11.41
C VAL A 316 22.14 -8.43 -12.82
N GLY A 317 22.25 -7.11 -12.99
CA GLY A 317 22.65 -6.50 -14.26
C GLY A 317 21.60 -6.55 -15.40
N THR A 318 20.38 -7.02 -15.13
CA THR A 318 19.30 -7.16 -16.12
C THR A 318 18.22 -6.08 -16.03
N GLY A 319 18.45 -5.03 -15.24
CA GLY A 319 17.56 -3.88 -15.14
C GLY A 319 17.39 -3.14 -16.47
N LEU A 320 16.21 -2.54 -16.66
CA LEU A 320 15.91 -1.67 -17.79
C LEU A 320 16.20 -0.21 -17.41
N PRO A 321 16.81 0.59 -18.30
CA PRO A 321 16.99 2.02 -18.05
C PRO A 321 15.65 2.76 -18.18
N GLU A 322 15.47 3.83 -17.40
CA GLU A 322 14.19 4.54 -17.31
C GLU A 322 13.70 5.10 -18.67
N ASN A 323 14.61 5.50 -19.55
CA ASN A 323 14.29 6.02 -20.88
C ASN A 323 13.77 4.94 -21.87
N GLU A 324 13.88 3.66 -21.53
CA GLU A 324 13.32 2.55 -22.32
C GLU A 324 11.92 2.13 -21.83
N LEU A 325 11.42 2.69 -20.73
CA LEU A 325 10.16 2.29 -20.12
C LEU A 325 8.93 2.81 -20.87
N ALA A 326 8.98 4.01 -21.45
CA ALA A 326 7.80 4.65 -22.05
C ALA A 326 7.14 3.78 -23.15
N PRO A 327 7.86 3.26 -24.17
CA PRO A 327 7.23 2.44 -25.20
C PRO A 327 6.63 1.13 -24.66
N LEU A 328 7.22 0.56 -23.61
CA LEU A 328 6.72 -0.67 -22.97
C LEU A 328 5.42 -0.41 -22.23
N LEU A 329 5.35 0.71 -21.50
CA LEU A 329 4.18 1.10 -20.73
C LEU A 329 3.03 1.58 -21.62
N GLU A 330 3.31 2.32 -22.69
CA GLU A 330 2.32 2.66 -23.73
C GLU A 330 1.68 1.39 -24.33
N MET A 331 2.51 0.40 -24.66
CA MET A 331 2.04 -0.90 -25.16
C MET A 331 1.20 -1.63 -24.11
N ALA A 332 1.65 -1.63 -22.84
CA ALA A 332 0.92 -2.26 -21.76
C ALA A 332 -0.43 -1.60 -21.50
N GLN A 333 -0.52 -0.26 -21.58
CA GLN A 333 -1.76 0.49 -21.46
C GLN A 333 -2.74 0.15 -22.57
N LEU A 334 -2.26 0.15 -23.82
CA LEU A 334 -3.11 -0.20 -24.96
C LEU A 334 -3.69 -1.62 -24.79
N LYS A 335 -2.84 -2.59 -24.43
CA LYS A 335 -3.30 -3.98 -24.21
C LYS A 335 -4.28 -4.10 -23.06
N THR A 336 -3.96 -3.52 -21.91
CA THR A 336 -4.84 -3.62 -20.72
C THR A 336 -6.18 -2.93 -20.99
N GLN A 337 -6.18 -1.75 -21.61
CA GLN A 337 -7.40 -1.05 -22.00
C GLN A 337 -8.25 -1.85 -23.00
N MET A 338 -7.64 -2.44 -24.04
CA MET A 338 -8.34 -3.29 -25.02
C MET A 338 -8.99 -4.52 -24.39
N ARG A 339 -8.50 -4.98 -23.24
CA ARG A 339 -9.01 -6.14 -22.50
C ARG A 339 -9.89 -5.77 -21.32
N GLY A 340 -10.12 -4.47 -21.06
CA GLY A 340 -10.87 -3.99 -19.90
C GLY A 340 -10.16 -4.24 -18.56
N GLN A 341 -8.83 -4.37 -18.57
CA GLN A 341 -8.01 -4.55 -17.37
C GLN A 341 -7.48 -3.21 -16.87
N LYS A 342 -7.26 -3.11 -15.56
CA LYS A 342 -6.56 -1.98 -14.95
C LYS A 342 -5.05 -2.21 -14.97
N LEU A 343 -4.28 -1.22 -15.44
CA LEU A 343 -2.82 -1.22 -15.31
C LEU A 343 -2.39 -0.40 -14.09
N ILE A 344 -1.42 -0.91 -13.33
CA ILE A 344 -0.77 -0.20 -12.23
C ILE A 344 0.74 -0.19 -12.46
N TRP A 345 1.34 1.00 -12.46
CA TRP A 345 2.79 1.17 -12.43
C TRP A 345 3.27 1.42 -11.00
N TYR A 346 4.30 0.69 -10.54
CA TYR A 346 4.78 0.77 -9.16
C TYR A 346 6.07 1.55 -8.97
N THR A 347 6.94 1.63 -9.97
CA THR A 347 8.31 2.10 -9.75
C THR A 347 8.36 3.61 -9.69
N PRO A 348 8.91 4.20 -8.61
CA PRO A 348 9.21 5.62 -8.61
C PRO A 348 10.41 5.89 -9.51
N THR A 349 10.17 6.64 -10.59
CA THR A 349 11.18 7.02 -11.57
C THR A 349 11.63 8.46 -11.36
N GLN A 350 12.78 8.83 -11.90
CA GLN A 350 13.15 10.24 -12.01
C GLN A 350 12.38 10.85 -13.18
N TYR A 351 11.47 11.80 -12.91
CA TYR A 351 10.59 12.38 -13.93
C TYR A 351 11.35 13.11 -15.05
N CYS A 352 12.58 13.53 -14.79
CA CYS A 352 13.46 14.07 -15.83
C CYS A 352 13.91 13.02 -16.88
N ASN A 353 13.82 11.73 -16.55
CA ASN A 353 14.14 10.60 -17.43
C ASN A 353 12.86 9.93 -17.95
N PHE A 354 11.87 9.73 -17.05
CA PHE A 354 10.57 9.17 -17.37
C PHE A 354 9.52 9.69 -16.39
N ASP A 355 8.58 10.47 -16.91
CA ASP A 355 7.43 11.00 -16.18
C ASP A 355 6.20 10.12 -16.42
N PRO A 356 5.78 9.30 -15.43
CA PRO A 356 4.62 8.43 -15.55
C PRO A 356 3.30 9.19 -15.69
N MET A 357 3.23 10.48 -15.30
CA MET A 357 2.02 11.28 -15.44
C MET A 357 1.70 11.60 -16.90
N GLN A 358 2.72 11.66 -17.77
CA GLN A 358 2.50 11.87 -19.21
C GLN A 358 1.81 10.68 -19.90
N LEU A 359 1.78 9.54 -19.21
CA LEU A 359 1.06 8.35 -19.62
C LEU A 359 -0.18 8.10 -18.73
N ASP A 360 -0.69 9.07 -17.98
CA ASP A 360 -1.88 8.87 -17.11
C ASP A 360 -1.70 7.69 -16.11
N LEU A 361 -0.46 7.36 -15.72
CA LEU A 361 -0.17 6.32 -14.73
C LEU A 361 -0.27 6.85 -13.28
N GLY A 362 -0.55 8.16 -13.15
CA GLY A 362 -0.62 8.91 -11.90
C GLY A 362 0.73 9.16 -11.25
N ILE A 363 0.72 9.85 -10.10
CA ILE A 363 1.93 10.23 -9.37
C ILE A 363 2.64 9.01 -8.78
N LYS A 364 3.92 8.83 -9.09
CA LYS A 364 4.80 7.76 -8.57
C LYS A 364 6.04 8.31 -7.89
N GLY A 365 5.85 9.08 -6.84
CA GLY A 365 6.92 9.40 -5.89
C GLY A 365 7.20 8.25 -4.93
N CYS A 366 8.42 8.19 -4.38
CA CYS A 366 8.75 7.21 -3.35
C CYS A 366 7.89 7.42 -2.09
N THR A 367 7.31 6.36 -1.54
CA THR A 367 6.38 6.44 -0.40
C THR A 367 6.95 5.89 0.91
N ALA A 368 8.26 5.59 0.92
CA ALA A 368 8.98 5.07 2.07
C ALA A 368 8.94 6.06 3.26
N ALA A 369 8.72 5.53 4.47
CA ALA A 369 8.57 6.31 5.69
C ALA A 369 7.52 7.43 5.60
N LEU A 370 6.51 7.27 4.73
CA LEU A 370 5.42 8.20 4.50
C LEU A 370 4.06 7.49 4.46
N TYR A 371 3.78 6.72 3.40
CA TYR A 371 2.49 5.98 3.30
C TYR A 371 2.64 4.52 3.64
N ASN A 372 3.86 3.98 3.49
CA ASN A 372 4.20 2.66 3.94
C ASN A 372 5.53 2.64 4.67
N MET A 373 5.65 1.62 5.50
CA MET A 373 6.88 1.16 6.13
C MET A 373 6.84 -0.38 6.15
N CYS A 374 7.96 -1.01 6.50
CA CYS A 374 8.04 -2.47 6.59
C CYS A 374 8.52 -2.88 7.99
N ILE A 375 8.03 -4.01 8.50
CA ILE A 375 8.51 -4.64 9.73
C ILE A 375 9.18 -5.96 9.36
N GLU A 376 10.45 -6.10 9.74
CA GLU A 376 11.26 -7.30 9.54
C GLU A 376 10.84 -8.44 10.48
N PRO A 377 11.30 -9.68 10.21
CA PRO A 377 10.94 -10.82 11.03
C PRO A 377 11.39 -10.76 12.50
N ASP A 378 12.23 -9.82 12.91
CA ASP A 378 12.68 -9.61 14.29
C ASP A 378 12.00 -8.38 14.96
N GLY A 379 11.04 -7.75 14.27
CA GLY A 379 10.33 -6.56 14.74
C GLY A 379 11.01 -5.24 14.38
N ALA A 380 12.17 -5.25 13.73
CA ALA A 380 12.82 -4.04 13.25
C ALA A 380 11.95 -3.35 12.18
N VAL A 381 11.86 -2.03 12.22
CA VAL A 381 11.10 -1.22 11.27
C VAL A 381 12.04 -0.64 10.22
N LEU A 382 11.70 -0.83 8.95
CA LEU A 382 12.40 -0.28 7.79
C LEU A 382 11.58 0.83 7.12
N PRO A 383 12.22 1.80 6.44
CA PRO A 383 11.51 2.80 5.66
C PRO A 383 10.59 2.23 4.58
N CYS A 384 10.97 1.12 3.94
CA CYS A 384 10.13 0.33 3.03
C CYS A 384 10.67 -1.11 2.91
N GLN A 385 9.98 -1.98 2.16
CA GLN A 385 10.35 -3.39 2.01
C GLN A 385 11.77 -3.64 1.46
N SER A 386 12.37 -2.67 0.79
CA SER A 386 13.66 -2.83 0.11
C SER A 386 14.81 -2.00 0.70
N TYR A 387 14.53 -1.22 1.76
CA TYR A 387 15.50 -0.32 2.40
C TYR A 387 16.01 -0.93 3.72
N TYR A 388 17.10 -1.70 3.67
CA TYR A 388 17.56 -2.56 4.77
C TYR A 388 18.32 -1.86 5.91
N THR A 389 17.95 -0.61 6.20
CA THR A 389 18.46 0.19 7.32
C THR A 389 17.35 0.40 8.34
N PRO A 390 17.39 -0.30 9.49
CA PRO A 390 16.39 -0.14 10.54
C PRO A 390 16.33 1.28 11.09
N VAL A 391 15.11 1.73 11.38
CA VAL A 391 14.81 3.01 12.03
C VAL A 391 14.25 2.85 13.45
N GLY A 392 14.27 1.62 13.97
CA GLY A 392 13.87 1.22 15.32
C GLY A 392 13.24 -0.18 15.32
N ASN A 393 12.64 -0.60 16.44
CA ASN A 393 11.95 -1.87 16.59
C ASN A 393 10.58 -1.68 17.26
N LEU A 394 9.50 -2.13 16.61
CA LEU A 394 8.13 -1.84 17.07
C LEU A 394 7.78 -2.52 18.40
N LEU A 395 8.50 -3.58 18.79
CA LEU A 395 8.28 -4.24 20.08
C LEU A 395 8.94 -3.49 21.24
N HIS A 396 10.04 -2.78 20.99
CA HIS A 396 10.92 -2.24 22.02
C HIS A 396 10.99 -0.72 22.09
N ASP A 397 10.82 -0.04 20.95
CA ASP A 397 10.94 1.41 20.84
C ASP A 397 9.57 2.09 20.79
N SER A 398 9.54 3.39 21.11
CA SER A 398 8.33 4.20 20.96
C SER A 398 8.07 4.50 19.48
N TRP A 399 6.79 4.58 19.09
CA TRP A 399 6.42 4.96 17.73
C TRP A 399 6.97 6.32 17.32
N ASP A 400 6.94 7.30 18.22
CA ASP A 400 7.48 8.64 17.95
C ASP A 400 8.96 8.60 17.55
N SER A 401 9.78 7.79 18.24
CA SER A 401 11.19 7.60 17.90
C SER A 401 11.39 6.97 16.53
N ILE A 402 10.54 6.00 16.15
CA ILE A 402 10.60 5.31 14.86
C ILE A 402 10.15 6.25 13.73
N TRP A 403 9.01 6.91 13.93
CA TRP A 403 8.36 7.76 12.93
C TRP A 403 9.15 9.04 12.65
N ASN A 404 9.80 9.59 13.66
CA ASN A 404 10.64 10.79 13.58
C ASN A 404 12.14 10.48 13.59
N HIS A 405 12.52 9.22 13.36
CA HIS A 405 13.91 8.85 13.13
C HIS A 405 14.52 9.73 12.02
N LYS A 406 15.79 10.14 12.17
CA LYS A 406 16.48 11.06 11.24
C LYS A 406 16.33 10.63 9.77
N LEU A 407 16.54 9.34 9.49
CA LEU A 407 16.37 8.77 8.16
C LEU A 407 14.92 8.85 7.65
N SER A 408 13.93 8.52 8.49
CA SER A 408 12.51 8.60 8.14
C SER A 408 12.12 10.03 7.75
N VAL A 409 12.59 11.02 8.50
CA VAL A 409 12.37 12.45 8.22
C VAL A 409 13.05 12.86 6.92
N GLN A 410 14.31 12.48 6.72
CA GLN A 410 15.06 12.79 5.49
C GLN A 410 14.36 12.26 4.23
N LEU A 411 13.90 11.00 4.25
CA LEU A 411 13.21 10.38 3.11
C LEU A 411 11.86 11.04 2.83
N ARG A 412 11.10 11.37 3.89
CA ARG A 412 9.79 12.01 3.78
C ARG A 412 9.87 13.44 3.28
N GLU A 413 10.87 14.18 3.74
CA GLU A 413 11.10 15.60 3.40
C GLU A 413 12.00 15.77 2.16
N ARG A 414 12.33 14.67 1.46
CA ARG A 414 13.12 14.69 0.22
C ARG A 414 14.47 15.40 0.38
N GLN A 415 15.12 15.19 1.53
CA GLN A 415 16.44 15.76 1.79
C GLN A 415 17.52 14.98 1.04
N ASN A 416 18.66 15.63 0.75
CA ASN A 416 19.84 15.05 0.09
C ASN A 416 19.57 14.51 -1.33
N LEU A 417 18.66 15.16 -2.06
CA LEU A 417 18.47 14.87 -3.47
C LEU A 417 19.64 15.39 -4.33
N PRO A 418 19.85 14.81 -5.53
CA PRO A 418 20.83 15.31 -6.49
C PRO A 418 20.64 16.81 -6.77
N GLU A 419 21.74 17.54 -7.01
CA GLU A 419 21.73 19.01 -7.24
C GLU A 419 20.75 19.42 -8.35
N LYS A 420 20.63 18.61 -9.41
CA LYS A 420 19.68 18.83 -10.52
C LYS A 420 18.21 18.93 -10.10
N CYS A 421 17.85 18.47 -8.90
CA CYS A 421 16.49 18.51 -8.38
C CYS A 421 16.15 19.82 -7.64
N GLY A 422 17.14 20.66 -7.29
CA GLY A 422 16.95 21.81 -6.40
C GLY A 422 15.95 22.85 -6.90
N ASP A 423 15.91 23.09 -8.22
CA ASP A 423 15.00 24.05 -8.87
C ASP A 423 13.93 23.35 -9.73
N CYS A 424 13.64 22.07 -9.46
CA CYS A 424 12.70 21.29 -10.28
C CYS A 424 11.25 21.51 -9.83
N ASP A 425 10.40 22.00 -10.74
CA ASP A 425 8.97 22.24 -10.48
C ASP A 425 8.18 20.96 -10.14
N LEU A 426 8.65 19.79 -10.58
CA LEU A 426 8.02 18.48 -10.36
C LEU A 426 8.52 17.75 -9.11
N LEU A 427 9.29 18.44 -8.24
CA LEU A 427 9.94 17.81 -7.10
C LEU A 427 8.92 17.22 -6.10
N ALA A 428 7.78 17.88 -5.92
CA ALA A 428 6.76 17.44 -4.97
C ALA A 428 6.15 16.08 -5.34
N GLU A 429 5.93 15.86 -6.64
CA GLU A 429 5.33 14.66 -7.22
C GLU A 429 6.38 13.56 -7.43
N CYS A 430 7.52 13.92 -8.03
CA CYS A 430 8.61 13.00 -8.36
C CYS A 430 9.37 12.52 -7.12
N GLY A 431 9.66 13.43 -6.18
CA GLY A 431 10.49 13.16 -5.00
C GLY A 431 11.92 12.69 -5.32
N GLY A 432 12.38 12.86 -6.56
CA GLY A 432 13.69 12.41 -7.04
C GLY A 432 13.77 10.94 -7.43
N GLY A 433 12.66 10.20 -7.55
CA GLY A 433 12.69 8.76 -7.84
C GLY A 433 12.99 7.90 -6.60
N CYS A 434 13.55 6.70 -6.81
CA CYS A 434 13.87 5.79 -5.70
C CYS A 434 15.15 6.20 -4.94
N PRO A 435 15.10 6.44 -3.62
CA PRO A 435 16.26 6.83 -2.82
C PRO A 435 17.44 5.85 -2.87
N LEU A 436 17.17 4.55 -3.06
CA LEU A 436 18.21 3.51 -3.15
C LEU A 436 19.15 3.70 -4.34
N GLN A 437 18.74 4.45 -5.37
CA GLN A 437 19.62 4.78 -6.51
C GLN A 437 20.70 5.80 -6.16
N PHE A 438 20.57 6.51 -5.03
CA PHE A 438 21.50 7.58 -4.61
C PHE A 438 22.43 7.16 -3.47
N GLU A 439 22.17 6.02 -2.82
CA GLU A 439 22.92 5.60 -1.62
C GLU A 439 24.42 5.39 -1.87
N GLU A 440 24.82 5.01 -3.09
CA GLU A 440 26.23 4.73 -3.40
C GLU A 440 27.13 5.98 -3.50
N ASN A 441 26.58 7.21 -3.56
CA ASN A 441 27.40 8.39 -3.80
C ASN A 441 27.59 9.37 -2.63
N ASP A 442 26.73 9.40 -1.59
CA ASP A 442 26.83 10.47 -0.58
C ASP A 442 26.63 10.09 0.90
N PHE A 443 26.13 8.90 1.26
CA PHE A 443 25.82 8.59 2.67
C PHE A 443 27.02 8.13 3.50
N VAL A 444 28.13 7.69 2.88
CA VAL A 444 29.34 7.25 3.59
C VAL A 444 30.23 8.42 4.05
N LYS A 445 29.97 9.66 3.61
CA LYS A 445 30.81 10.81 4.02
C LYS A 445 30.43 11.45 5.34
N LEU A 446 29.21 11.25 5.85
CA LEU A 446 28.75 11.93 7.06
C LEU A 446 29.12 11.21 8.36
N ASP A 447 29.33 9.89 8.35
CA ASP A 447 29.66 9.13 9.57
C ASP A 447 31.18 8.91 9.80
N LEU A 448 32.03 9.37 8.88
CA LEU A 448 33.50 9.29 9.02
C LEU A 448 34.17 10.63 9.38
N LEU A 449 33.40 11.70 9.58
CA LEU A 449 33.92 13.04 9.92
C LEU A 449 33.59 13.52 11.35
N GLU A 450 32.82 12.76 12.14
CA GLU A 450 32.55 13.08 13.56
C GLU A 450 33.26 12.14 14.56
N ILE A 451 34.17 11.29 14.09
CA ILE A 451 35.10 10.53 14.94
C ILE A 451 36.53 10.70 14.41
N SER A 452 37.09 11.90 14.59
CA SER A 452 38.55 12.14 14.50
C SER A 452 38.99 13.20 15.48
#